data_AF-A0A948KM61-F1
#
_entry.id   AF-A0A948KM61-F1
#
_cell.length_a   1.000
_cell.length_b   1.000
_cell.length_c   1.000
_cell.angle_alpha   90.00
_cell.angle_beta   90.00
_cell.angle_gamma   90.00
#
_symmetry.space_group_name_H-M   'P 1'
#
loop_
_entity.id
_entity.type
_entity.pdbx_description
1 polymer ?
#
loop_
_entity_poly.entity_id
_entity_poly.type
_entity_poly.pdbx_seq_one_letter_code
_entity_poly.pdbx_strand_id
1 'polypeptide(L)'
;MNLLILTDQFPYGHGEQFFEAELPELARHIDDITLIPIRPALDNVRLREVPSSVSVRDDLTKQIVESVQELKQQPLRALLSTQESSILLRNIVRLGLRRRGAITSFWLHAHAIKNVLKQSGLLKDGTV
;
A
#
# COMPACT_ATOMS: atom_id res chain seq x y z
N MET A 1 -14.46 -2.44 15.02
CA MET A 1 -13.49 -1.41 14.56
C MET A 1 -12.73 -2.01 13.38
N ASN A 2 -12.57 -1.28 12.27
CA ASN A 2 -11.90 -1.81 11.07
C ASN A 2 -10.47 -1.30 10.99
N LEU A 3 -9.51 -2.23 10.92
CA LEU A 3 -8.09 -1.91 10.71
C LEU A 3 -7.67 -2.33 9.31
N LEU A 4 -7.04 -1.42 8.58
CA LEU A 4 -6.43 -1.70 7.28
C LEU A 4 -4.91 -1.68 7.43
N ILE A 5 -4.26 -2.78 7.05
CA ILE A 5 -2.80 -2.94 7.14
C ILE A 5 -2.26 -3.13 5.72
N LEU A 6 -1.38 -2.22 5.33
CA LEU A 6 -0.56 -2.37 4.13
C LEU A 6 0.70 -3.13 4.50
N THR A 7 0.94 -4.26 3.85
CA THR A 7 2.14 -5.09 4.02
C THR A 7 2.90 -5.11 2.73
N ASP A 8 4.22 -5.14 2.82
CA ASP A 8 5.10 -5.26 1.68
C ASP A 8 4.75 -6.46 0.79
N GLN A 9 4.55 -7.63 1.39
CA GLN A 9 4.13 -8.86 0.73
C GLN A 9 3.48 -9.83 1.73
N PHE A 10 2.54 -10.63 1.26
CA PHE A 10 1.96 -11.72 2.04
C PHE A 10 2.14 -13.05 1.28
N PRO A 11 2.64 -14.13 1.90
CA PRO A 11 3.13 -14.21 3.29
C PRO A 11 4.36 -13.31 3.57
N TYR A 12 4.52 -12.91 4.83
CA TYR A 12 5.47 -11.87 5.23
C TYR A 12 6.92 -12.18 4.84
N GLY A 13 7.56 -11.17 4.24
CA GLY A 13 8.97 -11.21 3.87
C GLY A 13 9.91 -10.81 5.00
N HIS A 14 11.20 -10.77 4.69
CA HIS A 14 12.20 -10.27 5.64
C HIS A 14 11.90 -8.80 6.00
N GLY A 15 11.89 -8.50 7.30
CA GLY A 15 11.51 -7.17 7.82
C GLY A 15 10.06 -7.06 8.30
N GLU A 16 9.16 -7.94 7.88
CA GLU A 16 7.75 -7.98 8.33
C GLU A 16 7.38 -9.25 9.11
N GLN A 17 8.34 -10.14 9.35
CA GLN A 17 8.14 -11.43 10.05
C GLN A 17 7.51 -11.27 11.44
N PHE A 18 7.72 -10.13 12.09
CA PHE A 18 7.14 -9.84 13.41
C PHE A 18 5.60 -9.82 13.38
N PHE A 19 4.99 -9.44 12.24
CA PHE A 19 3.54 -9.47 12.08
C PHE A 19 2.95 -10.88 12.19
N GLU A 20 3.74 -11.94 12.00
CA GLU A 20 3.27 -13.31 12.20
C GLU A 20 2.83 -13.56 13.65
N ALA A 21 3.53 -12.96 14.61
CA ALA A 21 3.20 -13.07 16.03
C ALA A 21 2.22 -11.98 16.49
N GLU A 22 2.31 -10.78 15.92
CA GLU A 22 1.47 -9.65 16.33
C GLU A 22 0.05 -9.70 15.75
N LEU A 23 -0.12 -10.22 14.53
CA LEU A 23 -1.43 -10.26 13.87
C LEU A 23 -2.49 -11.06 14.66
N PRO A 24 -2.18 -12.25 15.22
CA PRO A 24 -3.11 -12.95 16.11
C PRO A 24 -3.48 -12.16 17.37
N GLU A 25 -2.54 -11.42 17.95
CA GLU A 25 -2.79 -10.58 19.12
C GLU A 25 -3.69 -9.39 18.77
N LEU A 26 -3.43 -8.73 17.64
CA LEU A 26 -4.28 -7.66 17.11
C LEU A 26 -5.69 -8.17 16.80
N ALA A 27 -5.80 -9.36 16.21
CA ALA A 27 -7.07 -10.00 15.88
C ALA A 27 -7.94 -10.34 17.12
N ARG A 28 -7.37 -10.36 18.33
CA ARG A 28 -8.15 -10.50 19.58
C ARG A 28 -8.84 -9.20 20.00
N HIS A 29 -8.36 -8.06 19.53
CA HIS A 29 -8.84 -6.73 19.94
C HIS A 29 -9.57 -5.98 18.83
N ILE A 30 -9.45 -6.45 17.58
CA ILE A 30 -9.99 -5.79 16.39
C ILE A 30 -10.87 -6.79 15.65
N ASP A 31 -12.13 -6.40 15.43
CA ASP A 31 -13.17 -7.26 14.87
C ASP A 31 -12.95 -7.59 13.39
N ASP A 32 -12.35 -6.66 12.64
CA ASP A 32 -12.14 -6.78 11.20
C ASP A 32 -10.80 -6.15 10.81
N ILE A 33 -9.89 -6.98 10.31
CA ILE A 33 -8.56 -6.59 9.84
C ILE A 33 -8.46 -6.92 8.36
N THR A 34 -8.22 -5.92 7.52
CA THR A 34 -7.94 -6.10 6.10
C THR A 34 -6.45 -5.95 5.84
N LEU A 35 -5.79 -7.03 5.44
CA LEU A 35 -4.39 -7.04 4.98
C LEU A 35 -4.32 -6.88 3.47
N ILE A 36 -3.50 -5.94 3.00
CA ILE A 36 -3.33 -5.66 1.59
C ILE A 36 -1.83 -5.70 1.25
N PRO A 37 -1.37 -6.74 0.56
CA PRO A 37 -0.02 -6.79 0.07
C PRO A 37 0.17 -5.84 -1.11
N ILE A 38 1.22 -5.02 -1.05
CA ILE A 38 1.58 -4.10 -2.13
C ILE A 38 2.49 -4.74 -3.19
N ARG A 39 3.15 -5.86 -2.87
CA ARG A 39 3.89 -6.69 -3.82
C ARG A 39 3.33 -8.10 -3.88
N PRO A 40 3.39 -8.76 -5.05
CA PRO A 40 2.99 -10.15 -5.17
C PRO A 40 3.85 -11.04 -4.28
N ALA A 41 3.25 -12.11 -3.77
CA ALA A 41 3.97 -13.16 -3.06
C ALA A 41 5.13 -13.68 -3.92
N LEU A 42 6.26 -13.99 -3.28
CA LEU A 42 7.34 -14.72 -3.94
C LEU A 42 6.87 -16.16 -4.19
N ASP A 43 7.12 -16.67 -5.40
CA ASP A 43 6.76 -18.04 -5.77
C ASP A 43 7.37 -19.03 -4.76
N ASN A 44 6.53 -19.96 -4.26
CA ASN A 44 6.83 -21.04 -3.30
C ASN A 44 6.76 -20.72 -1.80
N VAL A 45 6.17 -19.60 -1.37
CA VAL A 45 5.90 -19.40 0.06
C VAL A 45 4.57 -20.06 0.44
N ARG A 46 4.60 -20.97 1.42
CA ARG A 46 3.38 -21.61 1.96
C ARG A 46 2.45 -20.53 2.49
N LEU A 47 1.19 -20.56 2.04
CA LEU A 47 0.11 -19.77 2.66
C LEU A 47 0.10 -20.07 4.15
N ARG A 48 0.29 -19.04 4.97
CA ARG A 48 0.21 -19.16 6.43
C ARG A 48 -1.23 -18.91 6.86
N GLU A 49 -1.66 -19.64 7.88
CA GLU A 49 -2.99 -19.45 8.46
C GLU A 49 -3.10 -18.03 9.03
N VAL A 50 -4.19 -17.36 8.69
CA VAL A 50 -4.57 -16.06 9.26
C VAL A 50 -5.80 -16.25 10.15
N PRO A 51 -5.94 -15.46 11.24
CA PRO A 51 -7.14 -15.47 12.06
C PRO A 51 -8.42 -15.22 11.24
N SER A 52 -9.56 -15.73 11.69
CA SER A 52 -10.83 -15.60 10.95
C SER A 52 -11.35 -14.17 10.81
N SER A 53 -10.91 -13.25 11.69
CA SER A 53 -11.19 -11.82 11.61
C SER A 53 -10.25 -11.07 10.65
N VAL A 54 -9.30 -11.77 10.02
CA VAL A 54 -8.35 -11.19 9.08
C VAL A 54 -8.68 -11.62 7.66
N SER A 55 -8.90 -10.64 6.78
CA SER A 55 -9.08 -10.85 5.34
C SER A 55 -7.86 -10.35 4.58
N VAL A 56 -7.27 -11.21 3.75
CA VAL A 56 -6.15 -10.84 2.86
C VAL A 56 -6.70 -10.51 1.46
N ARG A 57 -6.35 -9.34 0.93
CA ARG A 57 -6.83 -8.81 -0.34
C ARG A 57 -5.76 -8.82 -1.42
N ASP A 58 -5.32 -10.02 -1.79
CA ASP A 58 -4.35 -10.25 -2.88
C ASP A 58 -4.91 -9.84 -4.26
N ASP A 59 -6.24 -9.76 -4.38
CA ASP A 59 -6.94 -9.23 -5.56
C ASP A 59 -6.59 -7.76 -5.82
N LEU A 60 -6.35 -6.98 -4.77
CA LEU A 60 -5.99 -5.57 -4.87
C LEU A 60 -4.51 -5.37 -5.22
N THR A 61 -3.65 -6.34 -4.90
CA THR A 61 -2.22 -6.28 -5.25
C THR A 61 -2.02 -6.14 -6.76
N LYS A 62 -2.78 -6.89 -7.57
CA LYS A 62 -2.72 -6.79 -9.03
C LYS A 62 -3.12 -5.39 -9.52
N GLN A 63 -4.23 -4.87 -9.00
CA GLN A 63 -4.73 -3.54 -9.33
C GLN A 63 -3.73 -2.43 -8.96
N ILE A 64 -3.05 -2.57 -7.81
CA ILE A 64 -2.01 -1.63 -7.38
C ILE A 64 -0.81 -1.69 -8.35
N VAL A 65 -0.33 -2.88 -8.70
CA VAL A 65 0.80 -3.05 -9.62
C VAL A 65 0.48 -2.47 -10.99
N GLU A 66 -0.70 -2.75 -11.53
CA GLU A 66 -1.19 -2.21 -12.81
C GLU A 66 -1.29 -0.68 -12.75
N SER A 67 -1.92 -0.13 -11.70
CA SER A 67 -2.02 1.32 -11.49
C SER A 67 -0.65 2.00 -11.41
N VAL A 68 0.32 1.39 -10.71
CA VAL A 68 1.69 1.91 -10.65
C VAL A 68 2.37 1.87 -12.03
N GLN A 69 2.15 0.81 -12.82
CA GLN A 69 2.71 0.71 -14.18
C GLN A 69 2.11 1.76 -15.10
N GLU A 70 0.80 1.97 -15.05
CA GLU A 70 0.11 3.02 -15.81
C GLU A 70 0.66 4.40 -15.48
N LEU A 71 0.80 4.73 -14.19
CA LEU A 71 1.35 6.01 -13.76
C LEU A 71 2.82 6.19 -14.18
N LYS A 72 3.62 5.11 -14.22
CA LYS A 72 5.01 5.16 -14.72
C LYS A 72 5.11 5.47 -16.22
N GLN A 73 4.11 5.06 -17.00
CA GLN A 73 4.07 5.32 -18.45
C GLN A 73 3.61 6.74 -18.78
N GLN A 74 3.02 7.46 -17.82
CA GLN A 74 2.59 8.84 -18.01
C GLN A 74 3.78 9.81 -18.05
N PRO A 75 3.74 10.83 -18.94
CA PRO A 75 4.76 11.86 -18.94
C PRO A 75 4.75 12.61 -17.60
N LEU A 76 5.94 12.80 -17.00
CA LEU A 76 6.14 13.49 -15.71
C LEU A 76 5.38 14.82 -15.60
N ARG A 77 5.20 15.56 -16.70
CA ARG A 77 4.42 16.81 -16.72
C ARG A 77 2.94 16.61 -16.41
N ALA A 78 2.33 15.50 -16.87
CA ALA A 78 0.94 15.16 -16.56
C ALA A 78 0.80 14.79 -15.08
N LEU A 79 1.73 14.00 -14.54
CA LEU A 79 1.75 13.64 -13.12
C LEU A 79 1.95 14.86 -12.21
N LEU A 80 2.74 15.84 -12.62
CA LEU A 80 3.00 17.06 -11.85
C LEU A 80 1.89 18.12 -11.98
N SER A 81 0.99 17.99 -12.95
CA SER A 81 -0.15 18.89 -13.11
C SER A 81 -1.32 18.61 -12.16
N THR A 82 -1.32 17.48 -11.47
CA THR A 82 -2.33 17.19 -10.44
C THR A 82 -2.04 17.96 -9.15
N GLN A 83 -3.08 18.50 -8.52
CA GLN A 83 -2.98 19.37 -7.34
C GLN A 83 -2.26 18.69 -6.15
N GLU A 84 -2.36 17.36 -6.04
CA GLU A 84 -1.72 16.54 -5.01
C GLU A 84 -0.18 16.49 -5.13
N SER A 85 0.35 16.59 -6.35
CA SER A 85 1.79 16.57 -6.63
C SER A 85 2.51 17.80 -6.07
N SER A 86 1.80 18.92 -5.92
CA SER A 86 2.34 20.17 -5.36
C SER A 86 2.63 20.07 -3.85
N ILE A 87 1.79 19.35 -3.10
CA ILE A 87 1.92 19.23 -1.64
C ILE A 87 3.05 18.25 -1.28
N LEU A 88 3.11 17.12 -1.97
CA LEU A 88 4.15 16.11 -1.75
C LEU A 88 5.53 16.65 -2.15
N LEU A 89 5.66 17.35 -3.29
CA LEU A 89 6.91 18.01 -3.66
C LEU A 89 7.38 19.05 -2.63
N ARG A 90 6.47 19.84 -2.03
CA ARG A 90 6.82 20.80 -0.98
C ARG A 90 7.36 20.11 0.27
N ASN A 91 6.75 19.01 0.70
CA ASN A 91 7.19 18.27 1.89
C ASN A 91 8.51 17.50 1.65
N ILE A 92 8.71 16.98 0.43
CA ILE A 92 9.92 16.28 0.03
C ILE A 92 11.13 17.24 -0.03
N VAL A 93 10.95 18.45 -0.57
CA VAL A 93 11.98 19.50 -0.55
C VAL A 93 12.33 19.88 0.90
N ARG A 94 11.35 19.87 1.80
CA ARG A 94 11.52 20.14 3.24
C ARG A 94 12.30 19.04 3.98
N LEU A 95 12.18 17.79 3.55
CA LEU A 95 12.81 16.62 4.17
C LEU A 95 14.23 16.32 3.65
N GLY A 96 14.79 17.14 2.76
CA GLY A 96 16.19 17.01 2.33
C GLY A 96 16.51 15.75 1.50
N LEU A 97 15.49 15.04 1.01
CA LEU A 97 15.65 13.82 0.23
C LEU A 97 16.25 14.16 -1.15
N ARG A 98 17.58 13.99 -1.30
CA ARG A 98 18.34 14.30 -2.52
C ARG A 98 18.17 13.30 -3.68
N ARG A 99 17.42 12.20 -3.53
CA ARG A 99 17.30 11.16 -4.57
C ARG A 99 15.96 11.23 -5.31
N ARG A 100 15.92 12.03 -6.39
CA ARG A 100 14.73 12.24 -7.25
C ARG A 100 14.02 10.95 -7.69
N GLY A 101 14.75 9.86 -7.94
CA GLY A 101 14.16 8.59 -8.41
C GLY A 101 13.43 7.75 -7.35
N ALA A 102 13.89 7.78 -6.09
CA ALA A 102 13.22 7.05 -5.00
C ALA A 102 11.90 7.73 -4.60
N ILE A 103 11.90 9.06 -4.68
CA ILE A 103 10.77 9.92 -4.35
C ILE A 103 9.62 9.72 -5.33
N THR A 104 9.91 9.72 -6.63
CA THR A 104 8.89 9.49 -7.65
C THR A 104 8.30 8.09 -7.52
N SER A 105 9.14 7.07 -7.29
CA SER A 105 8.65 5.71 -7.06
C SER A 105 7.73 5.61 -5.85
N PHE A 106 8.10 6.21 -4.71
CA PHE A 106 7.26 6.23 -3.52
C PHE A 106 5.91 6.93 -3.75
N TRP A 107 5.93 8.10 -4.40
CA TRP A 107 4.72 8.86 -4.71
C TRP A 107 3.77 8.07 -5.62
N LEU A 108 4.30 7.40 -6.65
CA LEU A 108 3.52 6.57 -7.56
C LEU A 108 2.82 5.43 -6.84
N HIS A 109 3.51 4.74 -5.92
CA HIS A 109 2.92 3.67 -5.12
C HIS A 109 1.85 4.23 -4.18
N ALA A 110 2.14 5.31 -3.45
CA ALA A 110 1.17 5.92 -2.54
C ALA A 110 -0.11 6.38 -3.26
N HIS A 111 0.03 6.98 -4.45
CA HIS A 111 -1.12 7.43 -5.25
C HIS A 111 -1.92 6.25 -5.81
N ALA A 112 -1.24 5.21 -6.33
CA ALA A 112 -1.89 3.99 -6.81
C ALA A 112 -2.66 3.28 -5.68
N ILE A 113 -2.02 3.09 -4.52
CA ILE A 113 -2.65 2.50 -3.33
C ILE A 113 -3.89 3.29 -2.96
N LYS A 114 -3.78 4.62 -2.81
CA LYS A 114 -4.91 5.48 -2.46
C LYS A 114 -6.07 5.33 -3.43
N ASN A 115 -5.82 5.31 -4.74
CA ASN A 115 -6.87 5.20 -5.75
C ASN A 115 -7.55 3.83 -5.72
N VAL A 116 -6.78 2.73 -5.64
CA VAL A 116 -7.33 1.37 -5.55
C VAL A 116 -8.16 1.20 -4.28
N LEU A 117 -7.68 1.74 -3.15
CA LEU A 117 -8.42 1.72 -1.89
C LEU A 117 -9.72 2.53 -1.95
N LYS A 118 -9.73 3.67 -2.66
CA LYS A 118 -10.97 4.43 -2.89
C LYS A 118 -11.95 3.68 -3.78
N GLN A 119 -11.48 3.11 -4.89
CA GLN A 119 -12.31 2.34 -5.82
C GLN A 119 -12.91 1.09 -5.18
N SER A 120 -12.17 0.44 -4.28
CA SER A 120 -12.65 -0.71 -3.51
C SER A 120 -13.55 -0.33 -2.32
N GLY A 121 -13.78 0.95 -2.08
CA GLY A 121 -14.59 1.46 -0.96
C GLY A 121 -13.92 1.34 0.41
N LEU A 122 -12.64 0.95 0.47
CA LEU A 122 -11.86 0.80 1.70
C LEU A 122 -11.36 2.15 2.24
N LEU A 123 -11.24 3.17 1.39
CA LEU A 123 -11.00 4.55 1.77
C LEU A 123 -12.21 5.40 1.36
N LYS A 124 -12.80 6.14 2.32
CA LYS A 124 -13.82 7.15 2.03
C LYS A 124 -13.16 8.44 1.54
N ASP A 125 -13.84 9.17 0.66
CA ASP A 125 -13.39 10.50 0.25
C ASP A 125 -13.34 11.44 1.47
N GLY A 126 -12.15 11.97 1.77
CA GLY A 126 -11.95 12.99 2.82
C GLY A 126 -10.99 12.63 3.96
N THR A 127 -10.52 11.38 4.06
CA THR A 127 -9.46 11.02 5.02
C THR A 127 -8.08 11.37 4.44
N VAL A 128 -7.50 12.45 4.98
CA VAL A 128 -6.14 12.94 4.74
C VAL A 128 -5.21 12.41 5.82
#